data_AF-A0A2M7D6Z6-F1
#
_entry.id   AF-A0A2M7D6Z6-F1
#
_cell.length_a   1.000
_cell.length_b   1.000
_cell.length_c   1.000
_cell.angle_alpha   90.00
_cell.angle_beta   90.00
_cell.angle_gamma   90.00
#
_symmetry.space_group_name_H-M   'P 1'
#
loop_
_entity.id
_entity.type
_entity.pdbx_description
1 polymer ?
#
loop_
_entity_poly.entity_id
_entity_poly.type
_entity_poly.pdbx_seq_one_letter_code
_entity_poly.pdbx_strand_id
1 'polypeptide(L)'
;QKIIAAGANEFALALHGHSPQLHDYLTGSAGSFKQTCLGIKNLKSLGQPVLMNSVVVKPNYRHLPAIAKLLVGLGVDQFQFALVHPLGSAAKNFDSLVPRMSLVAPYLKKALDIGRYFNKKVMTEAVTYCFLEGYEDCISENIMPAMKIFELDRIIPDFTKVRISQAKAKGPDCPKCKYFKTCEGPWKEYPQKFGWDEFVPIKKYVK
;
A
#
# COMPACT_ATOMS: atom_id res chain seq x y z
N GLN A 1 5.95 1.43 26.21
CA GLN A 1 6.96 1.20 27.26
C GLN A 1 7.26 -0.27 27.48
N LYS A 2 6.33 -1.12 27.97
CA LYS A 2 6.61 -2.57 28.15
C LYS A 2 7.13 -3.27 26.89
N ILE A 3 6.50 -3.03 25.74
CA ILE A 3 6.92 -3.62 24.45
C ILE A 3 8.31 -3.10 24.01
N ILE A 4 8.61 -1.82 24.28
CA ILE A 4 9.93 -1.24 24.02
C ILE A 4 10.99 -1.89 24.92
N ALA A 5 10.70 -2.06 26.21
CA ALA A 5 11.58 -2.73 27.16
C ALA A 5 11.83 -4.20 26.81
N ALA A 6 10.87 -4.85 26.13
CA ALA A 6 11.02 -6.20 25.59
C ALA A 6 11.87 -6.26 24.29
N GLY A 7 12.38 -5.12 23.80
CA GLY A 7 13.31 -5.05 22.67
C GLY A 7 12.71 -4.54 21.36
N ALA A 8 11.41 -4.19 21.32
CA ALA A 8 10.84 -3.60 20.11
C ALA A 8 11.39 -2.19 19.87
N ASN A 9 11.83 -1.94 18.64
CA ASN A 9 12.50 -0.71 18.22
C ASN A 9 11.84 -0.06 16.99
N GLU A 10 10.78 -0.65 16.45
CA GLU A 10 10.02 -0.15 15.31
C GLU A 10 8.55 -0.54 15.44
N PHE A 11 7.63 0.37 15.10
CA PHE A 11 6.19 0.16 15.26
C PHE A 11 5.45 0.44 13.97
N ALA A 12 4.89 -0.61 13.35
CA ALA A 12 4.03 -0.49 12.18
C ALA A 12 2.55 -0.48 12.59
N LEU A 13 1.82 0.58 12.20
CA LEU A 13 0.37 0.71 12.43
C LEU A 13 -0.36 0.99 11.11
N ALA A 14 -1.69 1.04 11.18
CA ALA A 14 -2.54 1.32 10.02
C ALA A 14 -3.45 2.53 10.24
N LEU A 15 -3.59 3.38 9.22
CA LEU A 15 -4.50 4.53 9.24
C LEU A 15 -5.15 4.72 7.88
N HIS A 16 -6.43 4.35 7.76
CA HIS A 16 -7.11 4.26 6.46
C HIS A 16 -7.87 5.52 6.02
N GLY A 17 -7.95 6.56 6.86
CA GLY A 17 -8.73 7.76 6.60
C GLY A 17 -8.15 8.98 7.31
N HIS A 18 -8.31 10.16 6.71
CA HIS A 18 -7.82 11.43 7.25
C HIS A 18 -8.74 12.05 8.31
N SER A 19 -9.87 11.41 8.61
CA SER A 19 -10.87 11.84 9.57
C SER A 19 -11.42 10.65 10.36
N PRO A 20 -12.00 10.88 11.56
CA PRO A 20 -12.66 9.84 12.34
C PRO A 20 -13.72 9.10 11.53
N GLN A 21 -14.56 9.83 10.78
CA GLN A 21 -15.67 9.25 10.04
C GLN A 21 -15.19 8.24 9.00
N LEU A 22 -14.15 8.59 8.22
CA LEU A 22 -13.64 7.71 7.17
C LEU A 22 -12.85 6.52 7.75
N HIS A 23 -11.98 6.78 8.73
CA HIS A 23 -11.16 5.73 9.31
C HIS A 23 -12.00 4.72 10.10
N ASP A 24 -12.87 5.19 11.00
CA ASP A 24 -13.71 4.33 11.83
C ASP A 24 -14.70 3.52 10.99
N TYR A 25 -15.21 4.10 9.88
CA TYR A 25 -16.02 3.38 8.90
C TYR A 25 -15.24 2.20 8.26
N LEU A 26 -13.98 2.44 7.87
CA LEU A 26 -13.15 1.43 7.22
C LEU A 26 -12.65 0.35 8.18
N THR A 27 -12.41 0.69 9.45
CA THR A 27 -12.01 -0.27 10.48
C THR A 27 -13.18 -0.99 11.12
N GLY A 28 -14.41 -0.48 10.96
CA GLY A 28 -15.60 -0.96 11.64
C GLY A 28 -15.55 -0.71 13.16
N SER A 29 -14.73 0.25 13.61
CA SER A 29 -14.47 0.49 15.04
C SER A 29 -14.54 1.97 15.38
N ALA A 30 -15.63 2.37 16.04
CA ALA A 30 -15.84 3.74 16.49
C ALA A 30 -14.76 4.17 17.50
N GLY A 31 -14.17 5.34 17.29
CA GLY A 31 -13.08 5.89 18.12
C GLY A 31 -11.68 5.42 17.73
N SER A 32 -11.55 4.44 16.83
CA SER A 32 -10.26 3.86 16.44
C SER A 32 -9.31 4.88 15.80
N PHE A 33 -9.83 5.89 15.10
CA PHE A 33 -9.01 6.99 14.57
C PHE A 33 -8.31 7.78 15.67
N LYS A 34 -9.08 8.17 16.71
CA LYS A 34 -8.54 8.94 17.85
C LYS A 34 -7.51 8.10 18.60
N GLN A 35 -7.81 6.83 18.84
CA GLN A 35 -6.91 5.89 19.48
C GLN A 35 -5.61 5.71 18.69
N THR A 36 -5.69 5.54 17.38
CA THR A 36 -4.53 5.38 16.49
C THR A 36 -3.67 6.65 16.50
N CYS A 37 -4.27 7.83 16.34
CA CYS A 37 -3.54 9.10 16.37
C CYS A 37 -2.86 9.33 17.72
N LEU A 38 -3.51 8.99 18.83
CA LEU A 38 -2.92 9.06 20.17
C LEU A 38 -1.77 8.06 20.33
N GLY A 39 -1.93 6.84 19.82
CA GLY A 39 -0.88 5.82 19.80
C GLY A 39 0.38 6.29 19.07
N ILE A 40 0.21 6.91 17.90
CA ILE A 40 1.33 7.50 17.14
C ILE A 40 2.02 8.57 17.97
N LYS A 41 1.27 9.53 18.55
CA LYS A 41 1.85 10.60 19.39
C LYS A 41 2.64 10.05 20.58
N ASN A 42 2.10 9.04 21.27
CA ASN A 42 2.76 8.39 22.40
C ASN A 42 4.06 7.69 21.99
N LEU A 43 4.08 7.03 20.82
CA LEU A 43 5.30 6.40 20.30
C LEU A 43 6.34 7.45 19.92
N LYS A 44 5.93 8.54 19.27
CA LYS A 44 6.82 9.65 18.92
C LYS A 44 7.39 10.34 20.16
N SER A 45 6.60 10.56 21.22
CA SER A 45 7.11 11.13 22.48
C SER A 45 8.10 10.22 23.21
N LEU A 46 8.10 8.93 22.89
CA LEU A 46 9.07 7.94 23.41
C LEU A 46 10.25 7.73 22.45
N GLY A 47 10.42 8.60 21.45
CA GLY A 47 11.52 8.53 20.48
C GLY A 47 11.47 7.33 19.54
N GLN A 48 10.33 6.66 19.40
CA GLN A 48 10.22 5.46 18.58
C GLN A 48 9.96 5.78 17.10
N PRO A 49 10.57 5.02 16.17
CA PRO A 49 10.18 5.00 14.77
C PRO A 49 8.76 4.45 14.60
N VAL A 50 7.97 5.16 13.80
CA VAL A 50 6.58 4.81 13.47
C VAL A 50 6.45 4.68 11.95
N LEU A 51 5.98 3.52 11.54
CA LEU A 51 5.72 3.15 10.16
C LEU A 51 4.22 3.01 9.98
N MET A 52 3.70 3.45 8.84
CA MET A 52 2.28 3.37 8.56
C MET A 52 2.01 2.62 7.27
N ASN A 53 1.00 1.75 7.28
CA ASN A 53 0.45 1.17 6.06
C ASN A 53 -1.03 1.53 5.91
N SER A 54 -1.38 2.10 4.77
CA SER A 54 -2.75 2.50 4.44
C SER A 54 -3.24 1.70 3.25
N VAL A 55 -4.19 0.78 3.49
CA VAL A 55 -4.85 0.06 2.39
C VAL A 55 -5.70 1.03 1.57
N VAL A 56 -5.47 1.05 0.26
CA VAL A 56 -6.17 1.90 -0.71
C VAL A 56 -7.41 1.17 -1.23
N VAL A 57 -8.57 1.79 -1.03
CA VAL A 57 -9.90 1.29 -1.37
C VAL A 57 -10.75 2.40 -2.00
N LYS A 58 -11.88 2.05 -2.64
CA LYS A 58 -12.80 3.02 -3.25
C LYS A 58 -13.20 4.17 -2.30
N PRO A 59 -13.49 3.95 -1.00
CA PRO A 59 -13.85 5.04 -0.10
C PRO A 59 -12.72 6.04 0.20
N ASN A 60 -11.44 5.65 0.11
CA ASN A 60 -10.34 6.51 0.56
C ASN A 60 -9.38 6.99 -0.52
N TYR A 61 -9.38 6.43 -1.74
CA TYR A 61 -8.31 6.74 -2.70
C TYR A 61 -8.26 8.23 -3.10
N ARG A 62 -9.39 8.93 -3.10
CA ARG A 62 -9.42 10.39 -3.38
C ARG A 62 -8.80 11.22 -2.26
N HIS A 63 -8.71 10.63 -1.08
CA HIS A 63 -8.22 11.26 0.14
C HIS A 63 -6.78 10.88 0.49
N LEU A 64 -6.07 10.11 -0.34
CA LEU A 64 -4.66 9.75 -0.09
C LEU A 64 -3.78 10.98 0.16
N PRO A 65 -3.90 12.11 -0.57
CA PRO A 65 -3.13 13.31 -0.26
C PRO A 65 -3.42 13.89 1.14
N ALA A 66 -4.68 13.84 1.59
CA ALA A 66 -5.06 14.29 2.93
C ALA A 66 -4.55 13.34 4.02
N ILE A 67 -4.58 12.03 3.75
CA ILE A 67 -3.98 11.02 4.63
C ILE A 67 -2.48 11.26 4.76
N ALA A 68 -1.75 11.45 3.64
CA ALA A 68 -0.32 11.75 3.66
C ALA A 68 0.01 13.00 4.49
N LYS A 69 -0.75 14.10 4.32
CA LYS A 69 -0.59 15.31 5.14
C LYS A 69 -0.79 15.04 6.64
N LEU A 70 -1.80 14.25 7.00
CA LEU A 70 -2.03 13.85 8.40
C LEU A 70 -0.86 13.04 8.95
N LEU A 71 -0.37 12.04 8.20
CA LEU A 71 0.75 11.20 8.62
C LEU A 71 2.04 12.03 8.83
N VAL A 72 2.33 12.95 7.90
CA VAL A 72 3.42 13.92 8.05
C VAL A 72 3.24 14.75 9.32
N GLY A 73 2.05 15.32 9.53
CA GLY A 73 1.74 16.15 10.71
C GLY A 73 1.81 15.41 12.04
N LEU A 74 1.60 14.09 12.03
CA LEU A 74 1.76 13.22 13.20
C LEU A 74 3.22 12.81 13.46
N GLY A 75 4.15 13.19 12.59
CA GLY A 75 5.57 12.88 12.76
C GLY A 75 5.95 11.45 12.39
N VAL A 76 5.14 10.77 11.57
CA VAL A 76 5.44 9.43 11.04
C VAL A 76 6.76 9.45 10.25
N ASP A 77 7.55 8.38 10.36
CA ASP A 77 8.90 8.29 9.76
C ASP A 77 8.83 7.69 8.34
N GLN A 78 7.93 6.73 8.14
CA GLN A 78 7.69 6.10 6.85
C GLN A 78 6.20 5.77 6.68
N PHE A 79 5.67 5.94 5.47
CA PHE A 79 4.32 5.45 5.15
C PHE A 79 4.23 4.77 3.79
N GLN A 80 3.34 3.78 3.72
CA GLN A 80 3.04 3.01 2.53
C GLN A 80 1.55 3.10 2.19
N PHE A 81 1.26 3.19 0.89
CA PHE A 81 -0.09 2.99 0.34
C PHE A 81 -0.15 1.66 -0.41
N ALA A 82 -0.88 0.69 0.12
CA ALA A 82 -1.02 -0.63 -0.48
C ALA A 82 -2.38 -0.76 -1.17
N LEU A 83 -2.43 -1.07 -2.47
CA LEU A 83 -3.72 -1.35 -3.10
C LEU A 83 -4.34 -2.61 -2.48
N VAL A 84 -5.64 -2.55 -2.17
CA VAL A 84 -6.38 -3.68 -1.61
C VAL A 84 -6.18 -4.96 -2.42
N HIS A 85 -5.84 -6.05 -1.73
CA HIS A 85 -5.82 -7.40 -2.30
C HIS A 85 -7.26 -7.94 -2.31
N PRO A 86 -7.85 -8.30 -3.47
CA PRO A 86 -9.23 -8.80 -3.52
C PRO A 86 -9.38 -10.24 -2.99
N LEU A 87 -9.16 -10.44 -1.69
CA LEU A 87 -9.40 -11.69 -0.97
C LEU A 87 -10.36 -11.48 0.21
N GLY A 88 -10.93 -12.56 0.73
CA GLY A 88 -11.80 -12.53 1.91
C GLY A 88 -12.96 -11.54 1.79
N SER A 89 -13.07 -10.62 2.75
CA SER A 89 -14.13 -9.59 2.73
C SER A 89 -14.01 -8.64 1.52
N ALA A 90 -12.80 -8.34 1.06
CA ALA A 90 -12.59 -7.48 -0.10
C ALA A 90 -13.07 -8.13 -1.40
N ALA A 91 -12.90 -9.45 -1.53
CA ALA A 91 -13.46 -10.20 -2.66
C ALA A 91 -15.00 -10.20 -2.67
N LYS A 92 -15.63 -10.39 -1.50
CA LYS A 92 -17.08 -10.38 -1.35
C LYS A 92 -17.69 -9.00 -1.67
N ASN A 93 -16.94 -7.94 -1.38
CA ASN A 93 -17.34 -6.55 -1.55
C ASN A 93 -16.55 -5.86 -2.66
N PHE A 94 -16.18 -6.60 -3.71
CA PHE A 94 -15.26 -6.11 -4.74
C PHE A 94 -15.69 -4.77 -5.34
N ASP A 95 -16.95 -4.68 -5.76
CA ASP A 95 -17.49 -3.50 -6.43
C ASP A 95 -17.62 -2.29 -5.52
N SER A 96 -17.66 -2.45 -4.21
CA SER A 96 -17.68 -1.32 -3.26
C SER A 96 -16.30 -0.96 -2.72
N LEU A 97 -15.32 -1.86 -2.78
CA LEU A 97 -14.00 -1.66 -2.16
C LEU A 97 -12.83 -1.54 -3.13
N VAL A 98 -12.81 -2.21 -4.27
CA VAL A 98 -11.61 -2.31 -5.13
C VAL A 98 -11.65 -1.25 -6.24
N PRO A 99 -10.82 -0.19 -6.20
CA PRO A 99 -10.85 0.86 -7.22
C PRO A 99 -10.10 0.47 -8.50
N ARG A 100 -10.42 1.14 -9.61
CA ARG A 100 -9.60 1.12 -10.85
C ARG A 100 -8.22 1.73 -10.57
N MET A 101 -7.12 1.09 -10.99
CA MET A 101 -5.77 1.59 -10.71
C MET A 101 -5.53 2.94 -11.39
N SER A 102 -6.08 3.12 -12.59
CA SER A 102 -6.09 4.40 -13.32
C SER A 102 -6.70 5.55 -12.52
N LEU A 103 -7.72 5.29 -11.70
CA LEU A 103 -8.32 6.30 -10.82
C LEU A 103 -7.50 6.56 -9.56
N VAL A 104 -6.81 5.55 -9.05
CA VAL A 104 -5.95 5.67 -7.85
C VAL A 104 -4.68 6.46 -8.16
N ALA A 105 -4.04 6.17 -9.29
CA ALA A 105 -2.69 6.63 -9.60
C ALA A 105 -2.47 8.14 -9.43
N PRO A 106 -3.36 9.05 -9.90
CA PRO A 106 -3.15 10.49 -9.73
C PRO A 106 -3.14 10.95 -8.26
N TYR A 107 -3.97 10.34 -7.41
CA TYR A 107 -4.05 10.68 -5.99
C TYR A 107 -2.91 10.05 -5.19
N LEU A 108 -2.52 8.83 -5.57
CA LEU A 108 -1.37 8.14 -5.00
C LEU A 108 -0.08 8.93 -5.25
N LYS A 109 0.18 9.33 -6.50
CA LYS A 109 1.36 10.13 -6.86
C LYS A 109 1.45 11.42 -6.04
N LYS A 110 0.35 12.18 -5.95
CA LYS A 110 0.26 13.37 -5.08
C LYS A 110 0.58 13.07 -3.62
N ALA A 111 0.10 11.93 -3.09
CA ALA A 111 0.35 11.52 -1.72
C ALA A 111 1.83 11.15 -1.48
N LEU A 112 2.47 10.48 -2.45
CA LEU A 112 3.90 10.17 -2.43
C LEU A 112 4.74 11.45 -2.48
N ASP A 113 4.39 12.40 -3.35
CA ASP A 113 5.08 13.69 -3.47
C ASP A 113 5.02 14.50 -2.18
N ILE A 114 3.88 14.49 -1.48
CA ILE A 114 3.76 15.14 -0.15
C ILE A 114 4.76 14.53 0.83
N GLY A 115 4.87 13.20 0.91
CA GLY A 115 5.83 12.58 1.82
C GLY A 115 7.28 12.90 1.45
N ARG A 116 7.62 12.84 0.15
CA ARG A 116 8.95 13.22 -0.36
C ARG A 116 9.31 14.66 -0.01
N TYR A 117 8.38 15.60 -0.22
CA TYR A 117 8.58 17.01 0.11
C TYR A 117 8.94 17.22 1.58
N PHE A 118 8.35 16.44 2.48
CA PHE A 118 8.64 16.48 3.92
C PHE A 118 9.73 15.48 4.36
N ASN A 119 10.57 15.01 3.44
CA ASN A 119 11.66 14.06 3.68
C ASN A 119 11.24 12.78 4.41
N LYS A 120 10.02 12.28 4.12
CA LYS A 120 9.53 11.01 4.63
C LYS A 120 9.85 9.89 3.65
N LYS A 121 10.15 8.71 4.19
CA LYS A 121 10.25 7.51 3.35
C LYS A 121 8.85 7.08 2.94
N VAL A 122 8.60 7.02 1.63
CA VAL A 122 7.28 6.70 1.08
C VAL A 122 7.36 5.48 0.18
N MET A 123 6.32 4.67 0.23
CA MET A 123 6.21 3.48 -0.61
C MET A 123 4.79 3.27 -1.12
N THR A 124 4.68 2.49 -2.17
CA THR A 124 3.43 1.93 -2.66
C THR A 124 3.59 0.45 -2.90
N GLU A 125 2.51 -0.29 -2.67
CA GLU A 125 2.46 -1.74 -2.88
C GLU A 125 1.27 -2.08 -3.78
N ALA A 126 1.43 -3.11 -4.61
CA ALA A 126 0.40 -3.69 -5.46
C ALA A 126 -0.19 -2.77 -6.54
N VAL A 127 0.35 -1.58 -6.73
CA VAL A 127 0.10 -0.72 -7.90
C VAL A 127 1.21 -0.96 -8.91
N THR A 128 0.84 -1.25 -10.15
CA THR A 128 1.83 -1.69 -11.15
C THR A 128 2.59 -0.53 -11.79
N TYR A 129 3.77 -0.84 -12.34
CA TYR A 129 4.65 0.11 -13.03
C TYR A 129 3.95 0.99 -14.07
N CYS A 130 2.99 0.45 -14.82
CA CYS A 130 2.26 1.23 -15.84
C CYS A 130 1.47 2.42 -15.28
N PHE A 131 1.20 2.44 -13.97
CA PHE A 131 0.57 3.56 -13.27
C PHE A 131 1.57 4.44 -12.49
N LEU A 132 2.86 4.08 -12.47
CA LEU A 132 3.87 4.64 -11.58
C LEU A 132 5.11 5.16 -12.33
N GLU A 133 4.99 5.52 -13.61
CA GLU A 133 6.10 6.19 -14.31
C GLU A 133 6.51 7.47 -13.58
N GLY A 134 7.82 7.57 -13.23
CA GLY A 134 8.42 8.62 -12.41
C GLY A 134 8.42 8.35 -10.89
N TYR A 135 7.90 7.20 -10.46
CA TYR A 135 7.73 6.80 -9.06
C TYR A 135 8.20 5.35 -8.83
N GLU A 136 9.04 4.81 -9.71
CA GLU A 136 9.51 3.43 -9.66
C GLU A 136 10.27 3.09 -8.37
N ASP A 137 10.96 4.07 -7.80
CA ASP A 137 11.70 3.97 -6.53
C ASP A 137 10.78 3.85 -5.29
N CYS A 138 9.49 4.18 -5.42
CA CYS A 138 8.51 4.00 -4.35
C CYS A 138 7.91 2.57 -4.32
N ILE A 139 8.17 1.72 -5.31
CA ILE A 139 7.52 0.39 -5.40
C ILE A 139 8.16 -0.56 -4.39
N SER A 140 7.40 -0.96 -3.37
CA SER A 140 7.92 -1.77 -2.27
C SER A 140 8.32 -3.18 -2.70
N GLU A 141 7.65 -3.75 -3.71
CA GLU A 141 8.01 -5.05 -4.28
C GLU A 141 9.48 -5.12 -4.77
N ASN A 142 10.10 -3.99 -5.13
CA ASN A 142 11.50 -3.95 -5.57
C ASN A 142 12.52 -4.17 -4.44
N ILE A 143 12.13 -3.91 -3.19
CA ILE A 143 13.03 -3.95 -2.03
C ILE A 143 12.53 -4.90 -0.93
N MET A 144 11.43 -5.62 -1.18
CA MET A 144 10.85 -6.53 -0.21
C MET A 144 11.77 -7.75 -0.01
N PRO A 145 12.24 -8.00 1.23
CA PRO A 145 13.12 -9.14 1.49
C PRO A 145 12.39 -10.47 1.32
N ALA A 146 13.14 -11.53 1.06
CA ALA A 146 12.62 -12.89 1.20
C ALA A 146 12.18 -13.10 2.65
N MET A 147 10.90 -13.44 2.84
CA MET A 147 10.32 -13.57 4.17
C MET A 147 9.49 -14.83 4.30
N LYS A 148 9.50 -15.39 5.51
CA LYS A 148 8.64 -16.48 5.95
C LYS A 148 7.44 -15.88 6.69
N ILE A 149 6.23 -16.18 6.23
CA ILE A 149 5.00 -15.71 6.88
C ILE A 149 4.46 -16.82 7.77
N PHE A 150 4.12 -16.46 9.00
CA PHE A 150 3.39 -17.30 9.94
C PHE A 150 1.96 -16.78 10.01
N GLU A 151 1.03 -17.55 9.48
CA GLU A 151 -0.40 -17.33 9.67
C GLU A 151 -0.92 -18.27 10.76
N LEU A 152 -2.18 -18.08 11.19
CA LEU A 152 -2.75 -18.85 12.29
C LEU A 152 -2.78 -20.36 12.00
N ASP A 153 -3.05 -20.73 10.75
CA ASP A 153 -3.32 -22.09 10.29
C ASP A 153 -2.23 -22.63 9.34
N ARG A 154 -1.27 -21.79 8.91
CA ARG A 154 -0.25 -22.18 7.95
C ARG A 154 1.02 -21.36 8.04
N ILE A 155 2.10 -21.95 7.55
CA ILE A 155 3.39 -21.31 7.41
C ILE A 155 3.71 -21.21 5.92
N ILE A 156 3.98 -20.00 5.44
CA ILE A 156 4.47 -19.76 4.08
C ILE A 156 5.99 -19.61 4.16
N PRO A 157 6.77 -20.64 3.79
CA PRO A 157 8.22 -20.65 3.97
C PRO A 157 8.93 -19.59 3.12
N ASP A 158 8.39 -19.28 1.94
CA ASP A 158 8.91 -18.25 1.03
C ASP A 158 7.74 -17.48 0.42
N PHE A 159 7.43 -16.34 1.03
CA PHE A 159 6.37 -15.47 0.54
C PHE A 159 6.70 -14.82 -0.80
N THR A 160 7.98 -14.53 -1.08
CA THR A 160 8.40 -13.94 -2.36
C THR A 160 8.04 -14.89 -3.51
N LYS A 161 8.35 -16.18 -3.36
CA LYS A 161 7.99 -17.19 -4.35
C LYS A 161 6.48 -17.30 -4.52
N VAL A 162 5.70 -17.38 -3.44
CA VAL A 162 4.24 -17.51 -3.52
C VAL A 162 3.61 -16.25 -4.14
N ARG A 163 4.07 -15.05 -3.75
CA ARG A 163 3.59 -13.77 -4.27
C ARG A 163 3.76 -13.70 -5.78
N ILE A 164 4.99 -13.92 -6.26
CA ILE A 164 5.34 -13.78 -7.69
C ILE A 164 4.70 -14.90 -8.52
N SER A 165 4.72 -16.15 -8.05
CA SER A 165 4.32 -17.29 -8.87
C SER A 165 2.82 -17.63 -8.82
N GLN A 166 2.11 -17.26 -7.74
CA GLN A 166 0.73 -17.71 -7.51
C GLN A 166 -0.27 -16.59 -7.26
N ALA A 167 0.18 -15.43 -6.78
CA ALA A 167 -0.73 -14.36 -6.34
C ALA A 167 -0.81 -13.19 -7.33
N LYS A 168 0.25 -12.92 -8.10
CA LYS A 168 0.30 -11.87 -9.12
C LYS A 168 0.07 -12.44 -10.53
N ALA A 169 -0.37 -11.62 -11.46
CA ALA A 169 -0.60 -12.02 -12.85
C ALA A 169 -0.02 -11.00 -13.83
N LYS A 170 0.29 -11.41 -15.07
CA LYS A 170 0.66 -10.50 -16.17
C LYS A 170 -0.32 -10.63 -17.32
N GLY A 171 -0.66 -9.50 -17.92
CA GLY A 171 -1.62 -9.43 -19.01
C GLY A 171 -1.02 -9.73 -20.39
N PRO A 172 -1.87 -9.84 -21.42
CA PRO A 172 -1.46 -10.19 -22.79
C PRO A 172 -0.43 -9.24 -23.39
N ASP A 173 -0.52 -7.95 -23.06
CA ASP A 173 0.39 -6.91 -23.57
C ASP A 173 1.63 -6.68 -22.71
N CYS A 174 1.71 -7.27 -21.52
CA CYS A 174 2.87 -7.13 -20.64
C CYS A 174 4.21 -7.52 -21.28
N PRO A 175 4.33 -8.55 -22.14
CA PRO A 175 5.58 -8.88 -22.83
C PRO A 175 6.17 -7.73 -23.66
N LYS A 176 5.35 -6.74 -24.06
CA LYS A 176 5.78 -5.55 -24.82
C LYS A 176 6.35 -4.44 -23.92
N CYS A 177 6.26 -4.57 -22.60
CA CYS A 177 6.63 -3.54 -21.63
C CYS A 177 8.13 -3.59 -21.27
N LYS A 178 8.78 -2.43 -21.14
CA LYS A 178 10.18 -2.34 -20.70
C LYS A 178 10.41 -2.92 -19.31
N TYR A 179 9.38 -2.91 -18.46
CA TYR A 179 9.40 -3.46 -17.10
C TYR A 179 8.94 -4.92 -17.01
N PHE A 180 8.80 -5.64 -18.13
CA PHE A 180 8.27 -7.01 -18.12
C PHE A 180 9.02 -7.95 -17.17
N LYS A 181 10.35 -7.82 -17.05
CA LYS A 181 11.15 -8.68 -16.16
C LYS A 181 11.03 -8.32 -14.68
N THR A 182 10.81 -7.04 -14.37
CA THR A 182 10.85 -6.51 -12.98
C THR A 182 9.46 -6.39 -12.36
N CYS A 183 8.46 -5.94 -13.14
CA CYS A 183 7.09 -5.80 -12.65
C CYS A 183 6.49 -7.17 -12.35
N GLU A 184 6.00 -7.38 -11.13
CA GLU A 184 5.29 -8.61 -10.75
C GLU A 184 3.87 -8.68 -11.36
N GLY A 185 3.28 -7.53 -11.71
CA GLY A 185 1.89 -7.38 -12.15
C GLY A 185 0.91 -7.09 -11.00
N PRO A 186 -0.40 -6.94 -11.26
CA PRO A 186 -1.40 -6.79 -10.20
C PRO A 186 -1.65 -8.13 -9.47
N TRP A 187 -2.35 -8.08 -8.33
CA TRP A 187 -3.00 -9.28 -7.77
C TRP A 187 -3.90 -9.94 -8.81
N LYS A 188 -3.83 -11.25 -9.00
CA LYS A 188 -4.52 -11.96 -10.09
C LYS A 188 -6.04 -11.80 -10.06
N GLU A 189 -6.61 -11.63 -8.87
CA GLU A 189 -8.06 -11.46 -8.68
C GLU A 189 -8.56 -10.14 -9.27
N TYR A 190 -7.67 -9.14 -9.40
CA TYR A 190 -7.98 -7.84 -9.95
C TYR A 190 -8.35 -7.89 -11.45
N PRO A 191 -7.48 -8.35 -12.36
CA PRO A 191 -7.81 -8.43 -13.78
C PRO A 191 -8.85 -9.51 -14.08
N GLN A 192 -9.03 -10.52 -13.21
CA GLN A 192 -10.14 -11.48 -13.35
C GLN A 192 -11.51 -10.80 -13.31
N LYS A 193 -11.64 -9.69 -12.58
CA LYS A 193 -12.88 -8.91 -12.46
C LYS A 193 -12.92 -7.71 -13.41
N PHE A 194 -11.81 -6.98 -13.52
CA PHE A 194 -11.76 -5.71 -14.28
C PHE A 194 -11.24 -5.82 -15.71
N GLY A 195 -10.67 -6.96 -16.09
CA GLY A 195 -9.93 -7.12 -17.33
C GLY A 195 -8.55 -6.47 -17.31
N TRP A 196 -7.92 -6.42 -18.48
CA TRP A 196 -6.56 -5.89 -18.67
C TRP A 196 -6.54 -4.50 -19.34
N ASP A 197 -7.69 -3.93 -19.65
CA ASP A 197 -7.81 -2.78 -20.56
C ASP A 197 -7.11 -1.49 -20.07
N GLU A 198 -6.99 -1.29 -18.75
CA GLU A 198 -6.29 -0.12 -18.20
C GLU A 198 -4.77 -0.31 -18.08
N PHE A 199 -4.24 -1.51 -18.36
CA PHE A 199 -2.82 -1.82 -18.25
C PHE A 199 -2.11 -1.56 -19.57
N VAL A 200 -1.50 -0.39 -19.70
CA VAL A 200 -0.78 0.01 -20.92
C VAL A 200 0.72 -0.26 -20.76
N PRO A 201 1.37 -0.99 -21.68
CA PRO A 201 2.80 -1.22 -21.64
C PRO A 201 3.60 0.09 -21.72
N ILE A 202 4.56 0.27 -20.80
CA ILE A 202 5.54 1.36 -20.92
C ILE A 202 6.61 0.94 -21.93
N LYS A 203 6.62 1.60 -23.08
CA LYS A 203 7.62 1.38 -24.14
C LYS A 203 8.93 2.05 -23.75
N LYS A 204 10.06 1.51 -24.19
CA LYS A 204 11.32 2.26 -24.16
C LYS A 204 11.16 3.47 -25.07
N TYR A 205 11.43 4.67 -24.59
CA TYR A 205 11.71 5.78 -25.50
C TYR A 205 12.92 5.36 -26.33
N VAL A 206 12.74 5.23 -27.64
CA VAL A 206 13.86 5.27 -28.58
C VAL A 206 14.27 6.73 -28.58
N LYS A 207 15.30 7.05 -27.80
CA LYS A 207 16.03 8.31 -27.98
C LYS A 207 16.80 8.23 -29.28
#